data_AF-A0A9D5NM11-F1
#
_entry.id   AF-A0A9D5NM11-F1
#
_cell.length_a   1.000
_cell.length_b   1.000
_cell.length_c   1.000
_cell.angle_alpha   90.00
_cell.angle_beta   90.00
_cell.angle_gamma   90.00
#
_symmetry.space_group_name_H-M   'P 1'
#
loop_
_entity.id
_entity.type
_entity.pdbx_description
1 polymer ?
#
loop_
_entity_poly.entity_id
_entity_poly.type
_entity_poly.pdbx_seq_one_letter_code
_entity_poly.pdbx_strand_id
1 'polypeptide(L)' 'MIYPSIDKLLNIVDSKYALVHIAARRAHQIEKDAFFQMKENEYICDKAIGRALEELSQGLIIIKD' A
#
# COMPACT_ATOMS: atom_id res chain seq x y z
N MET A 1 -2.95 9.27 10.29
CA MET A 1 -2.20 10.18 9.39
C MET A 1 -2.03 9.47 8.06
N ILE A 2 -2.17 10.14 6.92
CA ILE A 2 -1.93 9.49 5.61
C ILE A 2 -0.42 9.48 5.40
N TYR A 3 0.16 8.29 5.52
CA TYR A 3 1.56 8.02 5.21
C TYR A 3 1.59 6.81 4.28
N PRO A 4 2.48 6.79 3.27
CA PRO A 4 3.40 7.85 2.83
C PRO A 4 2.71 8.98 2.04
N SER A 5 3.47 9.97 1.57
CA SER A 5 2.93 11.07 0.75
C SER A 5 2.47 10.58 -0.62
N ILE A 6 1.44 11.24 -1.16
CA ILE A 6 0.87 10.91 -2.48
C ILE A 6 1.92 11.07 -3.58
N ASP A 7 2.75 12.12 -3.55
CA ASP A 7 3.78 12.34 -4.56
C ASP A 7 4.81 11.21 -4.61
N LYS A 8 5.19 10.65 -3.45
CA LYS A 8 6.08 9.48 -3.39
C LYS A 8 5.44 8.28 -4.08
N LEU A 9 4.14 8.07 -3.88
CA LEU A 9 3.40 6.96 -4.44
C LEU A 9 3.22 7.10 -5.96
N LEU A 10 2.95 8.31 -6.43
CA LEU A 10 2.79 8.59 -7.88
C LEU A 10 4.10 8.50 -8.66
N ASN A 11 5.27 8.48 -8.00
CA ASN A 11 6.54 8.14 -8.65
C ASN A 11 6.70 6.62 -8.89
N ILE A 12 5.83 5.80 -8.32
CA ILE A 12 5.88 4.32 -8.39
C ILE A 12 4.78 3.78 -9.30
N VAL A 13 3.64 4.48 -9.39
CA VAL A 13 2.47 4.06 -10.16
C VAL A 13 2.04 5.11 -11.17
N ASP A 14 1.57 4.66 -12.33
CA ASP A 14 1.37 5.54 -13.49
C ASP A 14 0.24 6.56 -13.34
N SER A 15 -0.70 6.35 -12.42
CA SER A 15 -1.82 7.27 -12.22
C SER A 15 -2.43 7.23 -10.83
N LYS A 16 -3.16 8.28 -10.48
CA LYS A 16 -3.98 8.35 -9.25
C LYS A 16 -5.03 7.25 -9.20
N TYR A 17 -5.62 6.88 -10.34
CA TYR A 17 -6.60 5.79 -10.41
C TYR A 17 -5.97 4.44 -10.13
N ALA A 18 -4.79 4.17 -10.74
CA ALA A 18 -4.02 2.97 -10.47
C ALA A 18 -3.63 2.89 -8.99
N LEU A 19 -3.16 4.00 -8.40
CA LEU A 19 -2.83 4.09 -6.98
C LEU A 19 -4.00 3.65 -6.09
N VAL A 20 -5.18 4.23 -6.30
CA VAL A 20 -6.38 3.92 -5.51
C VAL A 20 -6.77 2.47 -5.68
N HIS A 21 -6.76 1.94 -6.91
CA HIS A 21 -7.15 0.57 -7.19
C HIS A 21 -6.18 -0.45 -6.57
N ILE A 22 -4.87 -0.22 -6.70
CA ILE A 22 -3.83 -1.09 -6.13
C ILE A 22 -3.91 -1.09 -4.60
N ALA A 23 -3.98 0.10 -3.99
CA ALA A 23 -4.05 0.24 -2.54
C ALA A 23 -5.31 -0.40 -1.96
N ALA A 24 -6.48 -0.21 -2.60
CA ALA A 24 -7.74 -0.80 -2.18
C ALA A 24 -7.70 -2.34 -2.27
N ARG A 25 -7.21 -2.88 -3.40
CA ARG A 25 -7.08 -4.33 -3.58
C ARG A 25 -6.15 -4.93 -2.53
N ARG A 26 -5.01 -4.28 -2.25
CA ARG A 26 -4.07 -4.77 -1.25
C ARG A 26 -4.61 -4.65 0.18
N ALA A 27 -5.27 -3.55 0.51
CA ALA A 27 -5.91 -3.39 1.82
C ALA A 27 -6.93 -4.51 2.08
N HIS A 28 -7.73 -4.88 1.08
CA HIS A 28 -8.68 -5.98 1.21
C HIS A 28 -8.01 -7.33 1.46
N GLN A 29 -6.86 -7.61 0.84
CA GLN A 29 -6.07 -8.81 1.12
C GLN A 29 -5.54 -8.83 2.55
N ILE A 30 -5.02 -7.69 3.02
CA ILE A 30 -4.55 -7.55 4.40
C ILE A 30 -5.68 -7.84 5.39
N GLU A 31 -6.87 -7.29 5.16
CA GLU A 31 -8.03 -7.52 6.03
C GLU A 31 -8.52 -8.97 6.02
N LYS A 32 -8.46 -9.63 4.86
CA LYS A 32 -8.93 -11.00 4.69
C LYS A 32 -7.96 -12.04 5.24
N ASP A 33 -6.68 -11.90 4.91
CA ASP A 33 -5.69 -12.95 5.12
C ASP A 33 -4.76 -12.66 6.31
N ALA A 34 -4.87 -11.46 6.91
CA ALA A 34 -3.96 -10.96 7.96
C ALA A 34 -2.47 -11.07 7.59
N PHE A 35 -2.18 -11.06 6.28
CA PHE A 35 -0.84 -11.25 5.74
C PHE A 35 -0.19 -9.91 5.40
N PHE A 36 0.88 -9.59 6.13
CA PHE A 36 1.68 -8.37 5.97
C PHE A 36 2.97 -8.67 5.22
N GLN A 37 3.38 -7.78 4.31
CA GLN A 37 4.66 -7.91 3.59
C GLN A 37 5.86 -7.42 4.42
N MET A 38 5.61 -6.62 5.46
CA MET A 38 6.61 -6.10 6.38
C MET A 38 6.30 -6.59 7.80
N LYS A 39 7.24 -6.42 8.74
CA LYS A 39 6.96 -6.73 10.14
C LYS A 39 5.94 -5.73 10.69
N GLU A 40 5.06 -6.17 11.58
CA GLU A 40 4.00 -5.31 12.14
C GLU A 40 4.52 -4.03 12.80
N ASN A 41 5.71 -4.09 13.40
CA ASN A 41 6.36 -2.95 14.05
C ASN A 41 7.04 -1.97 13.08
N GLU A 42 7.11 -2.29 11.79
CA GLU A 42 7.68 -1.42 10.75
C GLU A 42 6.61 -0.54 10.08
N TYR A 43 5.33 -0.84 10.28
CA TYR A 43 4.23 -0.01 9.78
C TYR A 43 4.03 1.22 10.67
N ILE A 44 3.83 2.36 10.02
CA ILE A 44 3.42 3.61 10.67
C ILE A 44 1.89 3.64 10.84
N CYS A 45 1.15 3.06 9.88
CA CYS A 45 -0.30 3.05 9.87
C CYS A 45 -0.87 1.75 10.47
N ASP A 46 -1.89 1.91 11.31
CA ASP A 46 -2.62 0.76 11.86
C ASP A 46 -3.67 0.20 10.90
N LYS A 47 -4.24 1.06 10.05
CA LYS A 47 -5.30 0.67 9.12
C LYS A 47 -4.71 -0.02 7.89
N ALA A 48 -5.41 -1.06 7.41
CA ALA A 48 -5.02 -1.84 6.24
C ALA A 48 -4.70 -0.96 5.00
N ILE A 49 -5.48 0.10 4.78
CA ILE A 49 -5.21 1.03 3.66
C ILE A 49 -3.87 1.75 3.79
N GLY A 50 -3.49 2.18 5.00
CA GLY A 50 -2.20 2.83 5.21
C GLY A 50 -1.07 1.82 5.03
N ARG A 51 -1.21 0.62 5.60
CA ARG A 51 -0.25 -0.48 5.43
C ARG A 51 -0.04 -0.84 3.96
N ALA A 52 -1.11 -0.88 3.17
CA ALA A 52 -1.04 -1.12 1.73
C ALA A 52 -0.24 -0.03 0.99
N LEU A 53 -0.42 1.25 1.36
CA LEU A 53 0.33 2.35 0.76
C LEU A 53 1.81 2.31 1.18
N GLU A 54 2.10 1.87 2.41
CA GLU A 54 3.48 1.69 2.89
C GLU A 54 4.20 0.58 2.13
N GLU A 55 3.57 -0.59 1.99
CA GLU A 55 4.10 -1.71 1.18
C GLU A 55 4.32 -1.31 -0.28
N LEU A 56 3.38 -0.57 -0.87
CA LEU A 56 3.53 -0.03 -2.21
C LEU A 56 4.77 0.86 -2.32
N SER A 57 5.00 1.71 -1.33
CA SER A 57 6.14 2.63 -1.32
C SER A 57 7.50 1.98 -1.10
N GLN A 58 7.51 0.74 -0.61
CA GLN A 58 8.69 -0.11 -0.48
C GLN A 58 8.90 -1.03 -1.70
N GLY A 59 8.02 -0.93 -2.72
CA GLY A 59 8.09 -1.79 -3.90
C GLY A 59 7.75 -3.26 -3.62
N LEU A 60 7.03 -3.54 -2.53
CA LEU A 60 6.67 -4.91 -2.12
C LEU A 60 5.41 -5.43 -2.81
N ILE A 61 4.75 -4.60 -3.61
CA ILE A 61 3.57 -4.97 -4.38
C ILE A 61 3.96 -5.12 -5.85
N ILE A 62 3.80 -6.34 -6.38
CA ILE A 62 3.99 -6.58 -7.81
C ILE A 62 2.74 -6.11 -8.55
N ILE A 63 2.90 -5.05 -9.33
CA ILE A 63 1.87 -4.55 -10.24
C ILE A 63 2.07 -5.31 -11.55
N LYS A 64 1.08 -6.10 -11.94
CA LYS A 64 1.04 -6.72 -13.27
C LYS A 64 0.21 -5.81 -14.17
N ASP A 65 0.78 -5.44 -15.32
CA ASP A 65 0.08 -4.76 -16.41
C ASP A 65 -1.10 -5.60 -16.93
#